data_AF-A0A3C2B4X3-F1
#
_entry.id   AF-A0A3C2B4X3-F1
#
_cell.length_a   1.000
_cell.length_b   1.000
_cell.length_c   1.000
_cell.angle_alpha   90.00
_cell.angle_beta   90.00
_cell.angle_gamma   90.00
#
_symmetry.space_group_name_H-M   'P 1'
#
loop_
_entity.id
_entity.type
_entity.pdbx_description
1 polymer ?
#
loop_
_entity_poly.entity_id
_entity_poly.type
_entity_poly.pdbx_seq_one_letter_code
_entity_poly.pdbx_strand_id
1 'polypeptide(L)' 'MTERQYVFPQGDDDLASIAARELPDVVDAHQQLRSWNLHLAARRTVGLLPSDIVFIEPPPAR' A
#
# COMPACT_ATOMS: atom_id res chain seq x y z
N MET A 1 21.26 0.63 -4.61
CA MET A 1 20.06 0.07 -3.96
C MET A 1 18.91 0.95 -4.39
N THR A 2 17.99 0.45 -5.19
CA THR A 2 16.81 1.22 -5.58
C THR A 2 15.86 1.24 -4.38
N GLU A 3 15.48 2.41 -3.92
CA GLU A 3 14.46 2.54 -2.86
C GLU A 3 13.09 2.18 -3.44
N ARG A 4 12.27 1.48 -2.63
CA ARG A 4 10.94 1.09 -3.08
C ARG A 4 10.04 2.30 -3.23
N GLN A 5 9.25 2.36 -4.30
CA GLN A 5 8.21 3.38 -4.44
C GLN A 5 7.14 3.22 -3.36
N TYR A 6 6.75 4.35 -2.77
CA TYR A 6 5.72 4.42 -1.74
C TYR A 6 4.93 5.72 -1.84
N VAL A 7 3.75 5.70 -1.24
CA VAL A 7 2.85 6.86 -1.11
C VAL A 7 2.40 7.03 0.34
N PHE A 8 1.92 8.23 0.65
CA PHE A 8 1.21 8.51 1.89
C PHE A 8 -0.31 8.51 1.63
N PRO A 9 -1.11 7.89 2.52
CA PRO A 9 -2.56 7.96 2.45
C PRO A 9 -3.05 9.41 2.51
N GLN A 10 -4.04 9.72 1.68
CA GLN A 10 -4.80 10.97 1.70
C GLN A 10 -5.99 10.86 2.67
N GLY A 11 -6.72 11.94 2.89
CA GLY A 11 -7.88 11.93 3.79
C GLY A 11 -8.90 10.87 3.38
N ASP A 12 -9.29 10.02 4.35
CA ASP A 12 -10.18 8.86 4.17
C ASP A 12 -9.64 7.77 3.22
N ASP A 13 -8.33 7.75 2.93
CA ASP A 13 -7.78 6.72 2.05
C ASP A 13 -7.85 5.31 2.68
N ASP A 14 -8.43 4.48 1.83
CA ASP A 14 -8.38 3.05 1.65
C ASP A 14 -7.08 2.39 1.18
N LEU A 15 -6.82 1.12 1.50
CA LEU A 15 -5.91 0.35 0.64
C LEU A 15 -6.50 0.11 -0.76
N ALA A 16 -7.83 0.00 -0.89
CA ALA A 16 -8.48 -0.16 -2.18
C ALA A 16 -8.54 1.17 -2.95
N SER A 17 -8.77 2.31 -2.28
CA SER A 17 -8.70 3.63 -2.94
C SER A 17 -7.28 3.92 -3.45
N ILE A 18 -6.25 3.61 -2.66
CA ILE A 18 -4.85 3.74 -3.09
C ILE A 18 -4.55 2.78 -4.25
N ALA A 19 -5.04 1.54 -4.20
CA ALA A 19 -4.88 0.58 -5.30
C ALA A 19 -5.45 1.10 -6.61
N ALA A 20 -6.66 1.67 -6.59
CA ALA A 20 -7.31 2.23 -7.77
C ALA A 20 -6.56 3.44 -8.34
N ARG A 21 -5.90 4.24 -7.49
CA ARG A 21 -5.17 5.45 -7.90
C ARG A 21 -3.78 5.14 -8.44
N GLU A 22 -3.02 4.30 -7.74
CA GLU A 22 -1.60 4.07 -8.02
C GLU A 22 -1.37 2.85 -8.94
N LEU A 23 -2.31 1.90 -8.98
CA LEU A 23 -2.20 0.65 -9.72
C LEU A 23 -3.46 0.36 -10.56
N PRO A 24 -3.94 1.30 -11.41
CA PRO A 24 -5.22 1.17 -12.11
C PRO A 24 -5.28 -0.03 -13.08
N ASP A 25 -4.14 -0.46 -13.62
CA ASP A 25 -4.05 -1.54 -14.60
C ASP A 25 -3.74 -2.91 -13.98
N VAL A 26 -3.64 -2.99 -12.64
CA VAL A 26 -3.26 -4.22 -11.94
C VAL A 26 -4.48 -4.97 -11.43
N VAL A 27 -4.64 -6.20 -11.91
CA VAL A 27 -5.68 -7.11 -11.40
C VAL A 27 -5.38 -7.47 -9.94
N ASP A 28 -6.42 -7.42 -9.10
CA ASP A 28 -6.32 -7.65 -7.65
C ASP A 28 -5.30 -6.75 -6.94
N ALA A 29 -5.11 -5.51 -7.45
CA ALA A 29 -4.17 -4.52 -6.91
C ALA A 29 -4.29 -4.32 -5.40
N HIS A 30 -5.52 -4.32 -4.85
CA HIS A 30 -5.73 -4.22 -3.40
C HIS A 30 -5.06 -5.40 -2.65
N GLN A 31 -5.23 -6.63 -3.13
CA GLN A 31 -4.63 -7.80 -2.48
C GLN A 31 -3.11 -7.78 -2.58
N GLN A 32 -2.57 -7.36 -3.72
CA GLN A 32 -1.13 -7.17 -3.90
C GLN A 32 -0.59 -6.12 -2.92
N LEU A 33 -1.21 -4.94 -2.87
CA LEU A 33 -0.89 -3.88 -1.92
C LEU A 33 -0.91 -4.38 -0.47
N ARG A 34 -1.94 -5.14 -0.09
CA ARG A 34 -2.03 -5.72 1.26
C ARG A 34 -0.86 -6.68 1.52
N SER A 35 -0.46 -7.48 0.54
CA SER A 35 0.67 -8.41 0.65
C SER A 35 2.03 -7.69 0.75
N TRP A 36 2.18 -6.53 0.12
CA TRP A 36 3.41 -5.73 0.15
C TRP A 36 3.54 -4.87 1.41
N ASN A 37 2.43 -4.66 2.11
CA ASN A 37 2.30 -3.79 3.28
C ASN A 37 1.86 -4.57 4.53
N LEU A 38 2.53 -5.69 4.81
CA LEU A 38 2.21 -6.55 5.96
C LEU A 38 2.29 -5.81 7.31
N HIS A 39 3.10 -4.76 7.42
CA HIS A 39 3.17 -3.91 8.62
C HIS A 39 1.85 -3.18 8.90
N LEU A 40 1.10 -2.79 7.87
CA LEU A 40 -0.23 -2.22 7.99
C LEU A 40 -1.26 -3.31 8.30
N ALA A 41 -1.15 -4.45 7.63
CA ALA A 41 -2.07 -5.58 7.82
C ALA A 41 -1.97 -6.21 9.22
N ALA A 42 -0.79 -6.18 9.84
CA ALA A 42 -0.56 -6.70 11.19
C ALA A 42 -0.97 -5.72 12.30
N ARG A 43 -1.31 -4.48 11.95
CA ARG A 43 -1.63 -3.43 12.92
C ARG A 43 -3.04 -3.63 13.48
N ARG A 44 -3.22 -3.30 14.76
CA ARG A 44 -4.50 -3.39 15.47
C ARG A 44 -5.39 -2.14 15.33
N THR A 45 -5.01 -1.16 14.53
CA THR A 45 -5.81 0.06 14.34
C THR A 45 -6.76 -0.11 13.16
N VAL A 46 -7.85 0.64 13.19
CA VAL A 46 -8.80 0.73 12.08
C VAL A 46 -8.35 1.86 11.17
N GLY A 47 -8.19 1.57 9.88
CA GLY A 47 -7.84 2.56 8.85
C GLY A 47 -6.34 2.86 8.73
N LEU A 48 -6.04 3.73 7.76
CA LEU A 48 -4.71 4.24 7.47
C LEU A 48 -4.51 5.61 8.14
N LEU A 49 -3.30 5.86 8.63
CA LEU A 49 -2.87 7.14 9.16
C LEU A 49 -2.18 7.94 8.03
N PRO A 50 -2.26 9.28 8.04
CA PRO A 50 -1.57 10.10 7.03
C PRO A 50 -0.04 9.90 6.99
N SER A 51 0.54 9.45 8.11
CA SER A 51 1.98 9.15 8.23
C SER A 51 2.34 7.72 7.83
N ASP A 52 1.37 6.89 7.46
CA ASP A 52 1.64 5.52 7.05
C ASP A 52 2.35 5.50 5.70
N ILE A 53 3.34 4.62 5.58
CA ILE A 53 4.02 4.36 4.32
C ILE A 53 3.30 3.18 3.65
N VAL A 54 2.79 3.41 2.45
CA VAL A 54 2.17 2.39 1.61
C VAL A 54 3.07 2.13 0.40
N PHE A 55 3.73 0.98 0.37
CA PHE A 55 4.53 0.55 -0.78
C PHE A 55 3.64 0.17 -1.95
N ILE A 56 3.93 0.72 -3.12
CA ILE A 56 3.19 0.49 -4.37
C ILE A 56 3.95 -0.41 -5.36
N GLU A 57 5.04 -1.02 -4.91
CA GLU A 57 5.82 -1.99 -5.67
C GLU A 57 6.16 -3.23 -4.83
N PRO A 58 6.41 -4.39 -5.45
CA PRO A 58 6.76 -5.61 -4.73
C PRO A 58 8.05 -5.45 -3.93
N PRO A 59 8.22 -6.21 -2.83
CA PRO A 59 9.49 -6.27 -2.13
C PRO A 59 10.59 -6.83 -3.07
N PRO A 60 11.84 -6.37 -2.95
CA PRO A 60 12.93 -6.88 -3.76
C PRO A 60 13.08 -8.39 -3.54
N ALA A 61 13.33 -9.12 -4.63
CA ALA A 61 13.69 -10.53 -4.55
C ALA A 61 14.99 -10.66 -3.74
N ARG A 62 14.95 -11.47 -2.69
CA ARG A 62 16.09 -11.76 -1.82
C ARG A 62 16.92 -12.91 -2.36
#